data_AF-A0A1J3IYQ3-F1
#
_entry.id   AF-A0A1J3IYQ3-F1
#
_cell.length_a   1.000
_cell.length_b   1.000
_cell.length_c   1.000
_cell.angle_alpha   90.00
_cell.angle_beta   90.00
_cell.angle_gamma   90.00
#
_symmetry.space_group_name_H-M   'P 1'
#
loop_
_entity.id
_entity.type
_entity.pdbx_description
1 polymer ?
#
loop_
_entity_poly.entity_id
_entity_poly.type
_entity_poly.pdbx_seq_one_letter_code
_entity_poly.pdbx_strand_id
1 'polypeptide(L)'
;FCLCVSIPEGETYVKVDAERVEGVLDYLEYKYVTSGVVTENTDVFSFGVLLQSLLTRNYEVVDYCSSDDDESLFECDQNLMKLRVSDRISKFVEEDRIFEILDPKMLE
;
A
#
# COMPACT_ATOMS: atom_id res chain seq x y z
N PHE A 1 -3.33 16.29 2.39
CA PHE A 1 -4.64 15.96 3.02
C PHE A 1 -5.82 16.06 2.04
N CYS A 2 -5.58 16.10 0.72
CA CYS A 2 -6.67 16.25 -0.27
C CYS A 2 -7.57 15.00 -0.39
N LEU A 3 -7.04 13.83 -0.01
CA LEU A 3 -7.73 12.54 -0.03
C LEU A 3 -8.26 12.09 1.34
N CYS A 4 -8.21 12.97 2.35
CA CYS A 4 -8.64 12.61 3.68
C CYS A 4 -10.15 12.39 3.75
N VAL A 5 -10.55 11.31 4.41
CA VAL A 5 -11.94 11.02 4.73
C VAL A 5 -12.09 10.92 6.25
N SER A 6 -13.25 11.33 6.77
CA SER A 6 -13.57 11.19 8.19
C SER A 6 -14.36 9.91 8.41
N ILE A 7 -13.93 9.10 9.38
CA ILE A 7 -14.73 8.02 9.94
C ILE A 7 -15.71 8.66 10.95
N PRO A 8 -17.02 8.42 10.85
CA PRO A 8 -17.99 8.97 11.79
C PRO A 8 -17.71 8.55 13.23
N GLU A 9 -18.07 9.40 14.19
CA GLU A 9 -17.89 9.08 15.61
C GLU A 9 -18.65 7.80 15.98
N GLY A 10 -17.96 6.86 16.64
CA GLY A 10 -18.50 5.56 17.02
C GLY A 10 -18.40 4.48 15.93
N GLU A 11 -18.01 4.84 14.71
CA GLU A 11 -17.76 3.89 13.63
C GLU A 11 -16.28 3.50 13.55
N THR A 12 -16.01 2.33 12.93
CA THR A 12 -14.64 1.84 12.70
C THR A 12 -14.21 1.94 11.23
N TYR A 13 -15.14 2.31 10.35
CA TYR A 13 -14.90 2.41 8.93
C TYR A 13 -15.86 3.42 8.27
N VAL A 14 -15.48 3.87 7.08
CA VAL A 14 -16.35 4.63 6.18
C VAL A 14 -16.24 4.00 4.80
N LYS A 15 -17.38 3.87 4.12
CA LYS A 15 -17.41 3.40 2.72
C LYS A 15 -17.40 4.60 1.80
N VAL A 16 -16.37 4.72 0.98
CA VAL A 16 -16.32 5.65 -0.15
C VAL A 16 -16.85 4.95 -1.39
N ASP A 17 -17.19 5.74 -2.40
CA ASP A 17 -17.62 5.18 -3.68
C ASP A 17 -16.48 4.30 -4.25
N ALA A 18 -16.80 3.05 -4.62
CA ALA A 18 -15.81 2.12 -5.14
C ALA A 18 -15.28 2.57 -6.52
N GLU A 19 -16.07 3.37 -7.24
CA GLU A 19 -15.66 4.07 -8.47
C GLU A 19 -14.77 5.29 -8.17
N ARG A 20 -14.43 5.58 -6.90
CA ARG A 20 -13.57 6.68 -6.45
C ARG A 20 -12.47 6.21 -5.48
N VAL A 21 -11.88 5.04 -5.73
CA VAL A 21 -10.63 4.67 -5.06
C VAL A 21 -9.53 5.60 -5.57
N GLU A 22 -8.99 6.42 -4.68
CA GLU A 22 -7.97 7.42 -4.99
C GLU A 22 -6.71 7.18 -4.16
N GLY A 23 -5.54 7.30 -4.80
CA GLY A 23 -4.25 7.19 -4.14
C GLY A 23 -3.19 6.57 -5.02
N VAL A 24 -2.10 6.16 -4.39
CA VAL A 24 -0.94 5.59 -5.08
C VAL A 24 -1.00 4.07 -4.94
N LEU A 25 -1.25 3.37 -6.05
CA LEU A 25 -1.63 1.95 -6.09
C LEU A 25 -0.76 1.07 -5.17
N ASP A 26 0.56 1.25 -5.24
CA ASP A 26 1.50 0.41 -4.49
C ASP A 26 1.40 0.55 -2.98
N TYR A 27 0.80 1.63 -2.47
CA TYR A 27 0.61 1.88 -1.05
C TYR A 27 -0.80 1.53 -0.57
N LEU A 28 -1.75 1.26 -1.46
CA LEU A 28 -3.15 1.08 -1.10
C LEU A 28 -3.42 -0.29 -0.45
N GLU A 29 -4.22 -0.29 0.60
CA GLU A 29 -4.74 -1.52 1.20
C GLU A 29 -5.70 -2.23 0.23
N TYR A 30 -5.53 -3.55 0.05
CA TYR A 30 -6.39 -4.35 -0.83
C TYR A 30 -7.89 -4.20 -0.55
N LYS A 31 -8.28 -4.16 0.72
CA LYS A 31 -9.69 -4.02 1.11
C LYS A 31 -10.24 -2.66 0.70
N TYR A 32 -9.44 -1.60 0.80
CA TYR A 32 -9.79 -0.29 0.28
C TYR A 32 -9.99 -0.34 -1.24
N VAL A 33 -9.02 -0.90 -1.98
CA VAL A 33 -9.07 -1.00 -3.46
C VAL A 33 -10.28 -1.79 -3.95
N THR A 34 -10.63 -2.90 -3.30
CA THR A 34 -11.68 -3.80 -3.80
C THR A 34 -13.10 -3.45 -3.34
N SER A 35 -13.25 -2.70 -2.25
CA SER A 35 -14.56 -2.48 -1.64
C SER A 35 -14.88 -1.03 -1.30
N GLY A 36 -13.93 -0.11 -1.48
CA GLY A 36 -14.06 1.29 -1.07
C GLY A 36 -14.15 1.47 0.45
N VAL A 37 -13.80 0.46 1.25
CA VAL A 37 -13.87 0.55 2.72
C VAL A 37 -12.58 1.13 3.25
N VAL A 38 -12.66 2.30 3.89
CA VAL A 38 -11.55 2.95 4.59
C VAL A 38 -11.71 2.73 6.09
N THR A 39 -10.63 2.34 6.76
CA THR A 39 -10.54 2.19 8.21
C THR A 39 -9.32 2.94 8.74
N GLU A 40 -9.17 3.04 10.06
CA GLU A 40 -7.91 3.54 10.67
C GLU A 40 -6.69 2.70 10.26
N ASN A 41 -6.90 1.42 9.91
CA ASN A 41 -5.82 0.52 9.49
C ASN A 41 -5.41 0.71 8.02
N THR A 42 -6.21 1.42 7.23
CA THR A 42 -5.89 1.67 5.80
C THR A 42 -4.63 2.55 5.68
N ASP A 43 -4.50 3.57 6.53
CA ASP A 43 -3.29 4.39 6.61
C ASP A 43 -2.12 3.62 7.25
N VAL A 44 -2.39 2.74 8.23
CA VAL A 44 -1.35 1.89 8.85
C VAL A 44 -0.73 0.92 7.84
N PHE A 45 -1.56 0.30 6.99
CA PHE A 45 -1.08 -0.53 5.89
C PHE A 45 -0.17 0.26 4.95
N SER A 46 -0.65 1.43 4.49
CA SER A 46 0.09 2.33 3.59
C SER A 46 1.43 2.76 4.19
N PHE A 47 1.45 3.08 5.49
CA PHE A 47 2.67 3.40 6.23
C PHE A 47 3.62 2.20 6.32
N GLY A 48 3.09 0.99 6.52
CA GLY A 48 3.88 -0.25 6.51
C GLY A 48 4.58 -0.49 5.17
N VAL A 49 3.90 -0.25 4.05
CA VAL A 49 4.51 -0.30 2.72
C VAL A 49 5.60 0.77 2.57
N LEU A 50 5.31 2.02 2.97
CA LEU A 50 6.29 3.10 2.93
C LEU A 50 7.56 2.78 3.72
N LEU A 51 7.41 2.24 4.94
CA LEU A 51 8.54 1.82 5.74
C LEU A 51 9.40 0.81 4.98
N GLN A 52 8.80 -0.18 4.33
CA GLN A 52 9.55 -1.16 3.56
C GLN A 52 10.20 -0.61 2.30
N SER A 53 9.54 0.30 1.58
CA SER A 53 10.14 1.01 0.44
C SER A 53 11.40 1.77 0.87
N LEU A 54 11.36 2.41 2.05
CA LEU A 54 12.53 3.07 2.64
C LEU A 54 13.62 2.05 2.99
N LEU A 55 13.25 0.93 3.62
CA LEU A 55 14.19 -0.13 4.02
C LEU A 55 14.80 -0.88 2.82
N THR A 56 14.20 -0.85 1.64
CA THR A 56 14.69 -1.60 0.46
C THR A 56 15.29 -0.70 -0.63
N ARG A 57 15.27 0.63 -0.42
CA ARG A 57 15.65 1.65 -1.40
C ARG A 57 14.97 1.44 -2.76
N ASN A 58 13.72 0.98 -2.72
CA ASN A 58 12.92 0.77 -3.91
C ASN A 58 11.82 1.83 -3.96
N TYR A 59 12.09 2.86 -4.76
CA TYR A 59 11.21 4.00 -4.98
C TYR A 59 10.41 3.86 -6.28
N GLU A 60 10.44 2.70 -6.95
CA GLU A 60 9.58 2.46 -8.08
C GLU A 60 8.14 2.36 -7.56
N VAL A 61 7.38 3.41 -7.86
CA VAL A 61 5.96 3.53 -7.58
C VAL A 61 5.25 3.36 -8.90
N VAL A 62 4.40 2.34 -9.02
CA VAL A 62 3.46 2.22 -10.14
C VAL A 62 2.37 3.28 -9.94
N ASP A 63 2.22 4.15 -10.93
CA ASP A 63 1.50 5.41 -10.80
C ASP A 63 0.01 5.30 -11.15
N TYR A 64 -0.81 5.94 -10.31
CA TYR A 64 -2.28 6.15 -10.32
C TYR A 64 -3.22 4.97 -10.62
N CYS A 65 -4.09 4.65 -9.64
CA CYS A 65 -5.41 4.11 -9.93
C CYS A 65 -6.34 5.27 -10.30
N SER A 66 -6.63 5.46 -11.58
CA SER A 66 -7.80 6.23 -12.02
C SER A 66 -8.86 5.22 -12.44
N SER A 67 -9.98 5.21 -11.75
CA SER A 67 -11.09 4.26 -11.90
C SER A 67 -11.95 4.47 -13.16
N ASP A 68 -11.39 5.07 -14.22
CA ASP A 68 -12.15 5.36 -15.44
C ASP A 68 -12.28 4.14 -16.37
N ASP A 69 -11.49 3.07 -16.20
CA ASP A 69 -11.51 1.88 -17.06
C ASP A 69 -11.49 0.54 -16.28
N ASP A 70 -12.54 -0.28 -16.45
CA ASP A 70 -12.74 -1.62 -15.88
C ASP A 70 -11.62 -2.63 -16.22
N GLU A 71 -10.83 -2.39 -17.27
CA GLU A 71 -9.70 -3.26 -17.67
C GLU A 71 -8.50 -3.17 -16.71
N SER A 72 -8.34 -2.05 -15.98
CA SER A 72 -7.20 -1.81 -15.08
C SER A 72 -7.23 -2.67 -13.81
N LEU A 73 -8.40 -3.15 -13.39
CA LEU A 73 -8.60 -3.95 -12.17
C LEU A 73 -7.98 -5.36 -12.26
N PHE A 74 -8.02 -6.00 -13.42
CA PHE A 74 -7.39 -7.33 -13.62
C PHE A 74 -5.85 -7.25 -13.66
N GLU A 75 -5.31 -6.15 -14.19
CA GLU A 75 -3.87 -5.91 -14.19
C GLU A 75 -3.38 -5.50 -12.79
N CYS A 76 -4.21 -4.77 -12.04
CA CYS A 76 -4.02 -4.47 -10.63
C CYS A 76 -3.92 -5.74 -9.78
N ASP A 77 -4.78 -6.75 -9.95
CA ASP A 77 -4.71 -8.00 -9.19
C ASP A 77 -3.41 -8.79 -9.45
N GLN A 78 -2.92 -8.81 -10.71
CA GLN A 78 -1.64 -9.46 -11.06
C GLN A 78 -0.43 -8.68 -10.51
N ASN A 79 -0.46 -7.36 -10.54
CA ASN A 79 0.58 -6.52 -9.95
C ASN A 79 0.54 -6.56 -8.42
N LEU A 80 -0.65 -6.64 -7.81
CA LEU A 80 -0.83 -6.80 -6.37
C LEU A 80 -0.22 -8.11 -5.84
N MET A 81 -0.30 -9.18 -6.64
CA MET A 81 0.40 -10.44 -6.35
C MET A 81 1.93 -10.32 -6.48
N LYS A 82 2.46 -9.43 -7.34
CA LYS A 82 3.90 -9.07 -7.39
C LYS A 82 4.31 -8.06 -6.30
N LEU A 83 3.33 -7.40 -5.68
CA LEU A 83 3.48 -6.48 -4.57
C LEU A 83 3.39 -7.15 -3.21
N ARG A 84 3.39 -8.49 -3.14
CA ARG A 84 3.59 -9.20 -1.88
C ARG A 84 4.93 -8.77 -1.28
N VAL A 85 4.82 -7.79 -0.42
CA VAL A 85 5.76 -7.28 0.56
C VAL A 85 6.60 -8.42 1.14
N SER A 86 5.94 -9.53 1.50
CA SER A 86 6.60 -10.72 2.01
C SER A 86 7.72 -11.19 1.11
N ASP A 87 7.52 -11.22 -0.21
CA ASP A 87 8.45 -11.84 -1.16
C ASP A 87 9.72 -11.00 -1.34
N ARG A 88 9.67 -9.70 -1.03
CA ARG A 88 10.80 -8.77 -1.15
C ARG A 88 11.78 -8.88 0.02
N ILE A 89 11.27 -9.12 1.22
CA ILE A 89 12.07 -9.16 2.45
C ILE A 89 12.16 -10.55 3.07
N SER A 90 11.33 -11.51 2.66
CA SER A 90 11.26 -12.88 3.22
C SER A 90 12.62 -13.54 3.25
N LYS A 91 13.35 -13.48 2.14
CA LYS A 91 14.71 -14.03 2.05
C LYS A 91 15.65 -13.44 3.11
N PHE A 92 15.60 -12.12 3.32
CA PHE A 92 16.46 -11.45 4.30
C PHE A 92 16.02 -11.73 5.74
N VAL A 93 14.71 -11.87 5.98
CA VAL A 93 14.15 -12.26 7.28
C VAL A 93 14.53 -13.70 7.62
N GLU A 94 14.36 -14.64 6.68
CA GLU A 94 14.69 -16.05 6.85
C GLU A 94 16.19 -16.28 7.07
N GLU A 95 17.04 -15.49 6.41
CA GLU A 95 18.50 -15.55 6.54
C GLU A 95 19.06 -14.71 7.71
N ASP A 96 18.22 -14.03 8.51
CA ASP A 96 18.61 -13.11 9.59
C ASP A 96 19.54 -11.96 9.11
N ARG A 97 19.32 -11.51 7.87
CA ARG A 97 20.09 -10.48 7.14
C ARG A 97 19.29 -9.19 6.92
N ILE A 98 18.28 -8.93 7.74
CA ILE A 98 17.40 -7.75 7.62
C ILE A 98 18.17 -6.42 7.66
N PHE A 99 19.33 -6.37 8.33
CA PHE A 99 20.13 -5.14 8.39
C PHE A 99 20.84 -4.82 7.06
N GLU A 100 20.95 -5.78 6.14
CA GLU A 100 21.61 -5.56 4.85
C GLU A 100 20.76 -4.81 3.84
N ILE A 101 19.44 -4.77 4.04
CA ILE A 101 18.56 -3.96 3.19
C ILE A 101 18.59 -2.48 3.61
N LEU A 102 18.87 -2.20 4.90
CA LEU A 102 18.86 -0.84 5.44
C LEU A 102 19.76 0.11 4.65
N ASP A 103 19.24 1.30 4.34
CA ASP A 103 20.07 2.38 3.80
C ASP A 103 21.19 2.69 4.81
N PRO A 104 22.47 2.62 4.43
CA PRO A 104 23.59 2.95 5.32
C PRO A 104 23.47 4.34 5.96
N LYS A 105 22.80 5.29 5.29
CA LYS A 105 22.55 6.65 5.80
C LYS A 105 21.51 6.71 6.93
N MET A 106 20.75 5.65 7.17
CA MET A 106 19.82 5.58 8.31
C MET A 106 20.51 5.18 9.62
N LEU A 107 21.79 4.77 9.56
CA LEU A 107 22.57 4.30 10.71
C LEU A 107 23.57 5.36 11.23
N GLU A 108 23.64 6.53 10.58
CA GLU A 108 24.39 7.73 11.01
C GLU A 108 23.47 8.75 11.67
#